data_AF-A0A534CWY4-F1
#
_entry.id   AF-A0A534CWY4-F1
#
_cell.length_a   1.000
_cell.length_b   1.000
_cell.length_c   1.000
_cell.angle_alpha   90.00
_cell.angle_beta   90.00
_cell.angle_gamma   90.00
#
_symmetry.space_group_name_H-M   'P 1'
#
loop_
_entity.id
_entity.type
_entity.pdbx_description
1 polymer ?
#
loop_
_entity_poly.entity_id
_entity_poly.type
_entity_poly.pdbx_seq_one_letter_code
_entity_poly.pdbx_strand_id
1 'polypeptide(L)'
;MLPQRRASGGRENVREVRRAIRHRRPRRARHGRGPAFDAAAGAHGRLDIVFANAGIDSGPGFLTGWSGSQRTRNPAGALESYSDERWNRVIDVNLGGVFATLRAAARLMKPQRSGKLIVTTSVAAYQCEPAIGSAYMAAKAGAAHLMRCVALELAAFNITVNAIAPGFFVTNIAGGHAKNPDVQAAMAKLMPMHRVGFPEDIKGLALFLASPASAYLTGQQITIDGGWTLGVAD
;
A
#
# COMPACT_ATOMS: atom_id res chain seq x y z
N MET A 1 13.51 48.83 -30.34
CA MET A 1 12.14 48.27 -30.44
C MET A 1 12.27 46.76 -30.63
N LEU A 2 12.18 45.98 -29.55
CA LEU A 2 12.28 44.50 -29.57
C LEU A 2 10.87 43.90 -29.67
N PRO A 3 10.60 42.90 -30.53
CA PRO A 3 9.29 42.28 -30.58
C PRO A 3 9.13 41.22 -29.48
N GLN A 4 8.07 41.34 -28.70
CA GLN A 4 7.65 40.36 -27.70
C GLN A 4 7.19 39.05 -28.38
N ARG A 5 7.84 37.93 -28.08
CA ARG A 5 7.29 36.59 -28.36
C ARG A 5 6.21 36.27 -27.33
N ARG A 6 4.96 36.15 -27.78
CA ARG A 6 3.82 35.70 -26.97
C ARG A 6 3.97 34.20 -26.65
N ALA A 7 3.86 33.87 -25.36
CA ALA A 7 3.74 32.51 -24.86
C ALA A 7 2.29 32.00 -25.08
N SER A 8 2.05 31.24 -26.14
CA SER A 8 0.74 30.60 -26.40
C SER A 8 0.75 29.06 -26.38
N GLY A 9 1.92 28.41 -26.24
CA GLY A 9 2.04 26.94 -26.36
C GLY A 9 1.62 26.08 -25.15
N GLY A 10 1.29 26.67 -24.00
CA GLY A 10 1.07 25.89 -22.78
C GLY A 10 -0.33 25.27 -22.61
N ARG A 11 -1.36 25.83 -23.23
CA ARG A 11 -2.77 25.41 -23.01
C ARG A 11 -3.24 24.29 -23.94
N GLU A 12 -2.61 24.14 -25.11
CA GLU A 12 -2.90 23.05 -26.06
C GLU A 12 -2.41 21.70 -25.53
N ASN A 13 -1.19 21.63 -25.00
CA ASN A 13 -0.60 20.39 -24.46
C ASN A 13 -1.41 19.79 -23.30
N VAL A 14 -1.96 20.61 -22.39
CA VAL A 14 -2.78 20.08 -21.27
C VAL A 14 -4.11 19.51 -21.75
N ARG A 15 -4.69 20.08 -22.81
CA ARG A 15 -5.94 19.57 -23.39
C ARG A 15 -5.73 18.28 -24.16
N GLU A 16 -4.62 18.15 -24.89
CA GLU A 16 -4.22 16.90 -25.57
C GLU A 16 -3.89 15.79 -24.59
N VAL A 17 -3.11 16.06 -23.54
CA VAL A 17 -2.83 15.08 -22.48
C VAL A 17 -4.13 14.61 -21.82
N ARG A 18 -5.05 15.55 -21.50
CA ARG A 18 -6.37 15.19 -20.96
C ARG A 18 -7.26 14.43 -21.95
N ARG A 19 -7.07 14.61 -23.27
CA ARG A 19 -7.83 13.89 -24.31
C ARG A 19 -7.28 12.47 -24.50
N ALA A 20 -5.96 12.30 -24.49
CA ALA A 20 -5.29 11.00 -24.51
C ALA A 20 -5.66 10.13 -23.28
N ILE A 21 -5.78 10.75 -22.10
CA ILE A 21 -6.23 10.06 -20.87
C ILE A 21 -7.72 9.64 -20.96
N ARG A 22 -8.57 10.42 -21.65
CA ARG A 22 -10.02 10.17 -21.74
C ARG A 22 -10.42 9.04 -22.70
N HIS A 23 -9.57 8.64 -23.64
CA HIS A 23 -9.89 7.58 -24.60
C HIS A 23 -9.66 6.15 -24.07
N ARG A 24 -9.25 5.98 -22.80
CA ARG A 24 -9.14 4.66 -22.17
C ARG A 24 -10.45 4.33 -21.44
N ARG A 25 -11.05 3.21 -21.85
CA ARG A 25 -12.39 2.68 -21.48
C ARG A 25 -12.88 3.06 -20.07
N PRO A 26 -14.19 3.35 -19.89
CA PRO A 26 -14.75 3.60 -18.56
C PRO A 26 -14.49 2.39 -17.64
N ARG A 27 -13.90 2.66 -16.48
CA ARG A 27 -13.82 1.69 -15.37
C ARG A 27 -15.25 1.22 -15.09
N ARG A 28 -15.52 -0.08 -15.24
CA ARG A 28 -16.76 -0.70 -14.76
C ARG A 28 -16.99 -0.21 -13.33
N ALA A 29 -18.18 0.31 -13.05
CA ALA A 29 -18.65 0.60 -11.70
C ALA A 29 -18.70 -0.71 -10.91
N ARG A 30 -17.57 -1.08 -10.29
CA ARG A 30 -17.49 -2.26 -9.43
C ARG A 30 -18.32 -1.96 -8.20
N HIS A 31 -19.35 -2.77 -8.00
CA HIS A 31 -20.23 -2.72 -6.86
C HIS A 31 -19.38 -2.63 -5.60
N GLY A 32 -19.61 -1.57 -4.81
CA GLY A 32 -18.77 -1.21 -3.68
C GLY A 32 -18.72 -2.35 -2.68
N ARG A 33 -17.66 -2.42 -1.87
CA ARG A 33 -17.52 -3.40 -0.78
C ARG A 33 -18.65 -3.32 0.27
N GLY A 34 -19.57 -2.35 0.16
CA GLY A 34 -20.74 -2.15 1.01
C GLY A 34 -21.46 -3.44 1.42
N PRO A 35 -21.90 -4.31 0.49
CA PRO A 35 -22.67 -5.50 0.84
C PRO A 35 -21.93 -6.47 1.77
N ALA A 36 -20.60 -6.61 1.65
CA ALA A 36 -19.82 -7.46 2.54
C ALA A 36 -19.71 -6.89 3.96
N PHE A 37 -19.56 -5.57 4.07
CA PHE A 37 -19.52 -4.87 5.35
C PHE A 37 -20.89 -4.81 6.03
N ASP A 38 -21.94 -4.56 5.25
CA ASP A 38 -23.32 -4.58 5.72
C ASP A 38 -23.72 -5.99 6.16
N ALA A 39 -23.32 -7.04 5.44
CA ALA A 39 -23.54 -8.42 5.85
C ALA A 39 -22.81 -8.77 7.15
N ALA A 40 -21.54 -8.35 7.31
CA ALA A 40 -20.79 -8.57 8.54
C ALA A 40 -21.44 -7.84 9.73
N ALA A 41 -21.80 -6.56 9.55
CA ALA A 41 -22.49 -5.80 10.58
C ALA A 41 -23.89 -6.37 10.90
N GLY A 42 -24.61 -6.87 9.90
CA GLY A 42 -25.91 -7.52 10.08
C GLY A 42 -25.80 -8.84 10.85
N ALA A 43 -24.78 -9.65 10.55
CA ALA A 43 -24.57 -10.94 11.22
C ALA A 43 -24.11 -10.81 12.69
N HIS A 44 -23.39 -9.74 13.02
CA HIS A 44 -22.78 -9.55 14.35
C HIS A 44 -23.35 -8.35 15.13
N GLY A 45 -24.30 -7.62 14.56
CA GLY A 45 -24.93 -6.42 15.14
C GLY A 45 -24.07 -5.15 15.14
N ARG A 46 -22.77 -5.26 14.85
CA ARG A 46 -21.81 -4.15 14.87
C ARG A 46 -20.56 -4.45 14.01
N LEU A 47 -19.73 -3.43 13.83
CA LEU A 47 -18.46 -3.56 13.11
C LEU A 47 -17.35 -2.82 13.87
N ASP A 48 -16.53 -3.60 14.58
CA ASP A 48 -15.52 -3.05 15.50
C ASP A 48 -14.15 -2.86 14.87
N ILE A 49 -13.69 -3.85 14.12
CA ILE A 49 -12.32 -3.94 13.63
C ILE A 49 -12.35 -4.26 12.15
N VAL A 50 -11.58 -3.51 11.37
CA VAL A 50 -11.48 -3.71 9.92
C VAL A 50 -10.03 -3.65 9.49
N PHE A 51 -9.59 -4.68 8.79
CA PHE A 51 -8.27 -4.74 8.15
C PHE A 51 -8.37 -4.46 6.65
N ALA A 52 -7.78 -3.34 6.21
CA ALA A 52 -7.55 -3.03 4.81
C ALA A 52 -6.21 -3.64 4.35
N ASN A 53 -6.19 -4.97 4.19
CA ASN A 53 -4.96 -5.74 3.91
C ASN A 53 -4.76 -6.10 2.42
N ALA A 54 -5.82 -6.07 1.60
CA ALA A 54 -5.76 -6.57 0.23
C ALA A 54 -4.69 -5.83 -0.60
N GLY A 55 -3.86 -6.60 -1.30
CA GLY A 55 -2.83 -6.09 -2.20
C GLY A 55 -2.34 -7.16 -3.17
N ILE A 56 -1.82 -6.72 -4.30
CA ILE A 56 -1.14 -7.56 -5.29
C ILE A 56 0.29 -7.09 -5.48
N ASP A 57 1.12 -8.01 -5.95
CA ASP A 57 2.45 -7.69 -6.45
C ASP A 57 2.35 -6.78 -7.67
N SER A 58 3.34 -5.91 -7.85
CA SER A 58 3.41 -5.05 -9.02
C SER A 58 4.20 -5.64 -10.16
N GLY A 59 4.78 -6.83 -10.04
CA GLY A 59 5.71 -7.41 -10.99
C GLY A 59 7.14 -6.85 -10.82
N PRO A 60 8.05 -7.16 -11.75
CA PRO A 60 9.47 -6.86 -11.59
C PRO A 60 9.79 -5.36 -11.58
N GLY A 61 10.71 -4.95 -10.71
CA GLY A 61 11.34 -3.63 -10.74
C GLY A 61 12.48 -3.54 -11.76
N PHE A 62 13.12 -2.37 -11.81
CA PHE A 62 14.15 -2.05 -12.81
C PHE A 62 15.51 -2.72 -12.56
N LEU A 63 15.71 -3.33 -11.38
CA LEU A 63 16.85 -4.22 -11.12
C LEU A 63 16.38 -5.66 -10.94
N THR A 64 17.19 -6.60 -11.42
CA THR A 64 17.03 -8.02 -11.13
C THR A 64 17.44 -8.32 -9.69
N GLY A 65 16.67 -9.16 -8.99
CA GLY A 65 17.03 -9.66 -7.66
C GLY A 65 16.86 -8.64 -6.53
N TRP A 66 16.65 -9.15 -5.32
CA TRP A 66 16.35 -8.36 -4.13
C TRP A 66 17.61 -7.85 -3.40
N SER A 67 18.71 -8.60 -3.51
CA SER A 67 19.98 -8.32 -2.82
C SER A 67 21.19 -8.71 -3.70
N GLY A 68 22.40 -8.41 -3.21
CA GLY A 68 23.66 -8.78 -3.86
C GLY A 68 24.24 -7.74 -4.82
N SER A 69 25.53 -7.92 -5.15
CA SER A 69 26.31 -7.03 -6.03
C SER A 69 26.13 -7.32 -7.51
N GLN A 70 25.58 -8.48 -7.89
CA GLN A 70 25.42 -8.93 -9.28
C GLN A 70 24.08 -8.53 -9.92
N ARG A 71 23.39 -7.51 -9.39
CA ARG A 71 22.09 -7.06 -9.92
C ARG A 71 22.28 -6.36 -11.27
N THR A 72 21.49 -6.74 -12.26
CA THR A 72 21.51 -6.13 -13.60
C THR A 72 20.22 -5.37 -13.86
N ARG A 73 20.22 -4.51 -14.90
CA ARG A 73 19.01 -3.81 -15.33
C ARG A 73 18.01 -4.80 -15.88
N ASN A 74 16.75 -4.64 -15.49
CA ASN A 74 15.63 -5.41 -16.01
C ASN A 74 14.79 -4.55 -16.96
N PRO A 75 14.87 -4.74 -18.28
CA PRO A 75 14.08 -3.97 -19.25
C PRO A 75 12.58 -4.06 -18.98
N ALA A 76 12.06 -5.22 -18.55
CA ALA A 76 10.63 -5.40 -18.27
C ALA A 76 10.14 -4.63 -17.03
N GLY A 77 11.05 -4.21 -16.15
CA GLY A 77 10.76 -3.38 -14.98
C GLY A 77 11.19 -1.92 -15.12
N ALA A 78 11.75 -1.54 -16.27
CA ALA A 78 12.12 -0.15 -16.57
C ALA A 78 10.86 0.72 -16.69
N LEU A 79 11.02 2.03 -16.42
CA LEU A 79 9.89 2.96 -16.32
C LEU A 79 9.15 3.09 -17.65
N GLU A 80 9.89 3.19 -18.75
CA GLU A 80 9.40 3.30 -20.12
C GLU A 80 8.70 2.02 -20.61
N SER A 81 8.96 0.88 -19.97
CA SER A 81 8.32 -0.40 -20.26
C SER A 81 7.11 -0.68 -19.35
N TYR A 82 6.79 0.24 -18.44
CA TYR A 82 5.73 0.06 -17.47
C TYR A 82 4.36 0.36 -18.11
N SER A 83 3.59 -0.70 -18.42
CA SER A 83 2.30 -0.51 -19.07
C SER A 83 1.28 0.18 -18.15
N ASP A 84 0.43 1.02 -18.74
CA ASP A 84 -0.69 1.65 -18.03
C ASP A 84 -1.64 0.61 -17.42
N GLU A 85 -1.80 -0.56 -18.03
CA GLU A 85 -2.63 -1.63 -17.48
C GLU A 85 -2.03 -2.17 -16.17
N ARG A 86 -0.73 -2.46 -16.17
CA ARG A 86 0.02 -2.89 -14.98
C ARG A 86 -0.06 -1.84 -13.88
N TRP A 87 0.17 -0.57 -14.21
CA TRP A 87 0.03 0.56 -13.28
C TRP A 87 -1.38 0.62 -12.69
N ASN A 88 -2.39 0.72 -13.55
CA ASN A 88 -3.78 0.91 -13.13
C ASN A 88 -4.30 -0.27 -12.30
N ARG A 89 -3.87 -1.50 -12.61
CA ARG A 89 -4.24 -2.68 -11.83
C ARG A 89 -3.71 -2.62 -10.41
N VAL A 90 -2.43 -2.27 -10.23
CA VAL A 90 -1.80 -2.15 -8.92
C VAL A 90 -2.42 -1.00 -8.11
N ILE A 91 -2.61 0.16 -8.73
CA ILE A 91 -3.24 1.31 -8.07
C ILE A 91 -4.69 1.00 -7.68
N ASP A 92 -5.47 0.38 -8.56
CA ASP A 92 -6.87 0.01 -8.28
C ASP A 92 -6.99 -0.93 -7.08
N VAL A 93 -6.12 -1.94 -7.01
CA VAL A 93 -6.17 -2.93 -5.92
C VAL A 93 -5.54 -2.39 -4.64
N ASN A 94 -4.28 -1.93 -4.70
CA ASN A 94 -3.48 -1.63 -3.51
C ASN A 94 -3.83 -0.29 -2.87
N LEU A 95 -4.33 0.69 -3.64
CA LEU A 95 -4.75 2.00 -3.13
C LEU A 95 -6.26 2.17 -3.21
N GLY A 96 -6.86 1.91 -4.37
CA GLY A 96 -8.31 1.99 -4.56
C GLY A 96 -9.06 1.02 -3.65
N GLY A 97 -8.52 -0.18 -3.44
CA GLY A 97 -9.07 -1.16 -2.51
C GLY A 97 -9.02 -0.71 -1.05
N VAL A 98 -7.93 -0.07 -0.63
CA VAL A 98 -7.81 0.52 0.72
C VAL A 98 -8.85 1.61 0.90
N PHE A 99 -8.93 2.57 -0.04
CA PHE A 99 -9.93 3.63 -0.02
C PHE A 99 -11.37 3.09 0.07
N ALA A 100 -11.72 2.11 -0.77
CA ALA A 100 -13.05 1.52 -0.77
C ALA A 100 -13.39 0.83 0.56
N THR A 101 -12.41 0.17 1.18
CA THR A 101 -12.54 -0.50 2.48
C THR A 101 -12.75 0.52 3.60
N LEU A 102 -11.87 1.53 3.70
CA LEU A 102 -11.95 2.58 4.71
C LEU A 102 -13.27 3.34 4.62
N ARG A 103 -13.71 3.70 3.41
CA ARG A 103 -14.98 4.38 3.18
C ARG A 103 -16.18 3.56 3.63
N ALA A 104 -16.20 2.26 3.31
CA ALA A 104 -17.28 1.36 3.70
C ALA A 104 -17.35 1.19 5.23
N ALA A 105 -16.21 0.99 5.88
CA ALA A 105 -16.14 0.84 7.32
C ALA A 105 -16.51 2.13 8.06
N ALA A 106 -16.01 3.29 7.61
CA ALA A 106 -16.31 4.58 8.23
C ALA A 106 -17.82 4.89 8.24
N ARG A 107 -18.55 4.52 7.18
CA ARG A 107 -20.02 4.67 7.12
C ARG A 107 -20.72 3.94 8.27
N LEU A 108 -20.24 2.76 8.65
CA LEU A 108 -20.84 1.92 9.69
C LEU A 108 -20.33 2.28 11.09
N MET A 109 -19.05 2.63 11.22
CA MET A 109 -18.41 2.93 12.51
C MET A 109 -18.76 4.33 13.05
N LYS A 110 -18.97 5.33 12.18
CA LYS A 110 -19.29 6.71 12.63
C LYS A 110 -20.54 6.78 13.52
N PRO A 111 -21.68 6.16 13.15
CA PRO A 111 -22.85 6.08 14.02
C PRO A 111 -22.58 5.35 15.34
N GLN A 112 -21.71 4.32 15.32
CA GLN A 112 -21.33 3.55 16.52
C GLN A 112 -20.41 4.34 17.47
N ARG A 113 -19.83 5.46 17.01
CA ARG A 113 -18.81 6.24 17.74
C ARG A 113 -17.70 5.37 18.34
N SER A 114 -17.32 4.33 17.62
CA SER A 114 -16.28 3.38 18.00
C SER A 114 -15.80 2.61 16.78
N GLY A 115 -14.51 2.26 16.75
CA GLY A 115 -13.97 1.40 15.72
C GLY A 115 -12.44 1.46 15.61
N LYS A 116 -11.86 0.43 15.01
CA LYS A 116 -10.42 0.30 14.76
C LYS A 116 -10.18 -0.10 13.31
N LEU A 117 -9.53 0.79 12.56
CA LEU A 117 -9.16 0.58 11.17
C LEU A 117 -7.66 0.35 11.07
N ILE A 118 -7.27 -0.76 10.46
CA ILE A 118 -5.87 -1.15 10.33
C ILE A 118 -5.56 -1.34 8.85
N VAL A 119 -4.58 -0.61 8.34
CA VAL A 119 -4.16 -0.63 6.93
C VAL A 119 -2.84 -1.37 6.79
N THR A 120 -2.74 -2.33 5.87
CA THR A 120 -1.44 -2.95 5.56
C THR A 120 -0.73 -2.14 4.49
N THR A 121 0.30 -1.40 4.90
CA THR A 121 1.20 -0.64 4.03
C THR A 121 2.41 -1.49 3.64
N SER A 122 3.63 -0.93 3.71
CA SER A 122 4.91 -1.57 3.41
C SER A 122 6.04 -0.61 3.84
N VAL A 123 7.23 -1.13 4.13
CA VAL A 123 8.44 -0.26 4.18
C VAL A 123 8.70 0.43 2.83
N ALA A 124 8.33 -0.22 1.73
CA ALA A 124 8.26 0.32 0.36
C ALA A 124 7.46 1.64 0.20
N ALA A 125 6.72 2.08 1.23
CA ALA A 125 6.06 3.38 1.26
C ALA A 125 7.03 4.56 1.46
N TYR A 126 8.21 4.30 2.03
CA TYR A 126 9.22 5.32 2.33
C TYR A 126 10.66 4.88 2.05
N GLN A 127 10.89 3.60 1.72
CA GLN A 127 12.16 3.08 1.22
C GLN A 127 11.98 2.59 -0.23
N CYS A 128 12.95 2.90 -1.10
CA CYS A 128 12.90 2.45 -2.49
C CYS A 128 13.41 1.01 -2.62
N GLU A 129 12.61 0.14 -3.24
CA GLU A 129 12.92 -1.26 -3.47
C GLU A 129 13.04 -1.52 -4.99
N PRO A 130 14.27 -1.54 -5.56
CA PRO A 130 14.47 -1.52 -7.01
C PRO A 130 14.08 -2.84 -7.70
N ALA A 131 13.88 -3.91 -6.94
CA ALA A 131 13.39 -5.21 -7.42
C ALA A 131 11.86 -5.25 -7.61
N ILE A 132 11.14 -4.25 -7.07
CA ILE A 132 9.67 -4.15 -7.14
C ILE A 132 9.26 -3.08 -8.16
N GLY A 133 8.21 -3.35 -8.92
CA GLY A 133 7.61 -2.37 -9.83
C GLY A 133 7.09 -1.12 -9.11
N SER A 134 7.38 0.06 -9.67
CA SER A 134 7.14 1.38 -9.05
C SER A 134 5.70 1.64 -8.59
N ALA A 135 4.70 1.05 -9.27
CA ALA A 135 3.30 1.22 -8.89
C ALA A 135 2.98 0.70 -7.48
N TYR A 136 3.70 -0.31 -6.99
CA TYR A 136 3.51 -0.83 -5.63
C TYR A 136 3.92 0.20 -4.58
N MET A 137 5.14 0.74 -4.70
CA MET A 137 5.67 1.77 -3.80
C MET A 137 4.76 3.01 -3.80
N ALA A 138 4.36 3.49 -4.99
CA ALA A 138 3.43 4.62 -5.11
C ALA A 138 2.07 4.33 -4.44
N ALA A 139 1.50 3.14 -4.64
CA ALA A 139 0.24 2.75 -4.00
C ALA A 139 0.37 2.67 -2.47
N LYS A 140 1.47 2.11 -1.96
CA LYS A 140 1.70 1.93 -0.52
C LYS A 140 2.01 3.25 0.19
N ALA A 141 2.75 4.16 -0.45
CA ALA A 141 2.92 5.54 0.01
C ALA A 141 1.58 6.29 0.04
N GLY A 142 0.79 6.17 -1.03
CA GLY A 142 -0.56 6.76 -1.09
C GLY A 142 -1.50 6.19 -0.02
N ALA A 143 -1.44 4.88 0.25
CA ALA A 143 -2.24 4.25 1.28
C ALA A 143 -1.84 4.71 2.70
N ALA A 144 -0.54 4.89 2.96
CA ALA A 144 -0.04 5.43 4.21
C ALA A 144 -0.51 6.87 4.44
N HIS A 145 -0.47 7.72 3.42
CA HIS A 145 -0.95 9.10 3.55
C HIS A 145 -2.48 9.17 3.67
N LEU A 146 -3.21 8.37 2.87
CA LEU A 146 -4.67 8.24 2.97
C LEU A 146 -5.09 7.81 4.37
N MET A 147 -4.39 6.84 4.98
CA MET A 147 -4.63 6.40 6.34
C MET A 147 -4.57 7.58 7.32
N ARG A 148 -3.56 8.46 7.21
CA ARG A 148 -3.43 9.64 8.07
C ARG A 148 -4.57 10.65 7.88
N CYS A 149 -4.98 10.90 6.63
CA CYS A 149 -6.13 11.77 6.33
C CYS A 149 -7.41 11.23 6.98
N VAL A 150 -7.65 9.92 6.86
CA VAL A 150 -8.84 9.28 7.45
C VAL A 150 -8.72 9.24 8.99
N ALA A 151 -7.53 9.02 9.54
CA ALA A 151 -7.29 9.09 10.98
C ALA A 151 -7.67 10.47 11.55
N LEU A 152 -7.25 11.54 10.88
CA LEU A 152 -7.56 12.92 11.25
C LEU A 152 -9.06 13.18 11.29
N GLU A 153 -9.80 12.73 10.26
CA GLU A 153 -11.26 12.90 10.18
C GLU A 153 -12.00 12.07 11.23
N LEU A 154 -11.61 10.80 11.41
CA LEU A 154 -12.38 9.83 12.18
C LEU A 154 -12.12 9.89 13.69
N ALA A 155 -11.06 10.57 14.14
CA ALA A 155 -10.76 10.74 15.56
C ALA A 155 -11.93 11.36 16.36
N ALA A 156 -12.64 12.32 15.78
CA ALA A 156 -13.82 12.96 16.41
C ALA A 156 -14.99 12.00 16.69
N PHE A 157 -14.95 10.80 16.09
CA PHE A 157 -15.93 9.73 16.25
C PHE A 157 -15.39 8.58 17.10
N ASN A 158 -14.28 8.76 17.82
CA ASN A 158 -13.65 7.72 18.64
C ASN A 158 -13.29 6.47 17.81
N ILE A 159 -12.81 6.70 16.59
CA ILE A 159 -12.32 5.66 15.68
C ILE A 159 -10.82 5.90 15.47
N THR A 160 -10.01 4.89 15.75
CA THR A 160 -8.56 4.94 15.49
C THR A 160 -8.23 4.32 14.15
N VAL A 161 -7.33 4.93 13.39
CA VAL A 161 -6.89 4.44 12.08
C VAL A 161 -5.37 4.40 12.07
N ASN A 162 -4.79 3.21 11.88
CA ASN A 162 -3.35 3.01 11.88
C ASN A 162 -2.93 2.10 10.72
N ALA A 163 -1.63 2.07 10.45
CA ALA A 163 -1.03 1.20 9.48
C ALA A 163 0.05 0.32 10.10
N ILE A 164 0.16 -0.91 9.59
CA ILE A 164 1.34 -1.74 9.75
C ILE A 164 2.18 -1.59 8.47
N ALA A 165 3.48 -1.41 8.60
CA ALA A 165 4.45 -1.34 7.51
C ALA A 165 5.41 -2.54 7.60
N PRO A 166 5.05 -3.68 6.98
CA PRO A 166 5.91 -4.85 6.96
C PRO A 166 7.15 -4.62 6.10
N GLY A 167 8.28 -5.21 6.53
CA GLY A 167 9.44 -5.48 5.69
C GLY A 167 9.24 -6.72 4.81
N PHE A 168 10.31 -7.50 4.61
CA PHE A 168 10.22 -8.75 3.86
C PHE A 168 9.58 -9.87 4.70
N PHE A 169 8.37 -10.27 4.32
CA PHE A 169 7.61 -11.35 4.95
C PHE A 169 7.36 -12.50 3.98
N VAL A 170 7.51 -13.73 4.48
CA VAL A 170 7.18 -14.95 3.74
C VAL A 170 5.66 -15.08 3.62
N THR A 171 5.12 -14.70 2.46
CA THR A 171 3.69 -14.78 2.15
C THR A 171 3.47 -15.37 0.76
N ASN A 172 2.20 -15.55 0.36
CA ASN A 172 1.83 -16.00 -0.98
C ASN A 172 1.91 -14.88 -2.05
N ILE A 173 2.32 -13.65 -1.68
CA ILE A 173 2.47 -12.57 -2.65
C ILE A 173 3.53 -12.92 -3.70
N ALA A 174 3.39 -12.37 -4.92
CA ALA A 174 4.29 -12.66 -6.05
C ALA A 174 4.45 -14.17 -6.35
N GLY A 175 3.37 -14.95 -6.19
CA GLY A 175 3.39 -16.40 -6.46
C GLY A 175 4.13 -17.23 -5.41
N GLY A 176 4.45 -16.66 -4.24
CA GLY A 176 5.13 -17.38 -3.16
C GLY A 176 6.65 -17.47 -3.33
N HIS A 177 7.26 -16.61 -4.17
CA HIS A 177 8.72 -16.56 -4.33
C HIS A 177 9.49 -16.45 -3.01
N ALA A 178 8.91 -15.74 -2.02
CA ALA A 178 9.47 -15.62 -0.67
C ALA A 178 9.56 -16.94 0.11
N LYS A 179 8.95 -18.03 -0.39
CA LYS A 179 9.09 -19.38 0.20
C LYS A 179 10.39 -20.09 -0.19
N ASN A 180 11.12 -19.58 -1.18
CA ASN A 180 12.41 -20.14 -1.57
C ASN A 180 13.44 -19.89 -0.43
N PRO A 181 14.04 -20.94 0.17
CA PRO A 181 15.03 -20.80 1.23
C PRO A 181 16.23 -19.92 0.86
N ASP A 182 16.69 -19.95 -0.40
CA ASP A 182 17.83 -19.15 -0.85
C ASP A 182 17.50 -17.65 -0.85
N VAL A 183 16.26 -17.32 -1.23
CA VAL A 183 15.75 -15.94 -1.17
C VAL A 183 15.64 -15.48 0.28
N GLN A 184 15.15 -16.36 1.17
CA GLN A 184 15.06 -16.04 2.59
C GLN A 184 16.44 -15.81 3.20
N ALA A 185 17.40 -16.69 2.93
CA ALA A 185 18.77 -16.56 3.40
C ALA A 185 19.44 -15.28 2.86
N ALA A 186 19.22 -14.95 1.59
CA ALA A 186 19.75 -13.74 0.98
C ALA A 186 19.13 -12.45 1.55
N MET A 187 17.84 -12.47 1.90
CA MET A 187 17.15 -11.34 2.53
C MET A 187 17.49 -11.20 4.01
N ALA A 188 17.63 -12.32 4.73
CA ALA A 188 18.01 -12.33 6.14
C ALA A 188 19.32 -11.60 6.40
N LYS A 189 20.30 -11.71 5.49
CA LYS A 189 21.59 -10.97 5.55
C LYS A 189 21.46 -9.45 5.43
N LEU A 190 20.31 -8.95 4.96
CA LEU A 190 20.06 -7.50 4.89
C LEU A 190 19.38 -6.96 6.16
N MET A 191 19.07 -7.83 7.13
CA MET A 191 18.31 -7.50 8.32
C MET A 191 19.18 -7.70 9.56
N PRO A 192 19.25 -6.74 10.49
CA PRO A 192 19.95 -6.90 11.76
C PRO A 192 19.46 -8.09 12.60
N MET A 193 18.22 -8.53 12.45
CA MET A 193 17.70 -9.73 13.13
C MET A 193 18.07 -11.06 12.44
N HIS A 194 18.79 -11.03 11.30
CA HIS A 194 19.28 -12.20 10.57
C HIS A 194 18.21 -13.24 10.21
N ARG A 195 16.96 -12.80 10.01
CA ARG A 195 15.84 -13.63 9.59
C ARG A 195 14.79 -12.81 8.87
N VAL A 196 14.04 -13.46 7.98
CA VAL A 196 12.83 -12.89 7.39
C VAL A 196 11.64 -12.94 8.35
N GLY A 197 10.61 -12.13 8.07
CA GLY A 197 9.36 -12.16 8.82
C GLY A 197 8.41 -13.27 8.36
N PHE A 198 7.59 -13.77 9.29
CA PHE A 198 6.51 -14.72 9.04
C PHE A 198 5.16 -14.15 9.52
N PRO A 199 4.01 -14.68 9.08
CA PRO A 199 2.71 -14.24 9.58
C PRO A 199 2.61 -14.25 11.12
N GLU A 200 3.35 -15.12 11.80
CA GLU A 200 3.45 -15.20 13.26
C GLU A 200 3.98 -13.89 13.87
N ASP A 201 4.95 -13.23 13.23
CA ASP A 201 5.58 -12.01 13.72
C ASP A 201 4.62 -10.82 13.72
N ILE A 202 3.64 -10.78 12.80
CA ILE A 202 2.69 -9.65 12.69
C ILE A 202 1.49 -9.77 13.64
N LYS A 203 1.20 -10.97 14.15
CA LYS A 203 0.00 -11.24 14.96
C LYS A 203 -0.08 -10.36 16.20
N GLY A 204 1.02 -10.25 16.95
CA GLY A 204 1.07 -9.45 18.17
C GLY A 204 0.74 -7.98 17.92
N LEU A 205 1.34 -7.37 16.89
CA LEU A 205 1.08 -5.99 16.52
C LEU A 205 -0.36 -5.79 16.01
N ALA A 206 -0.86 -6.72 15.19
CA ALA A 206 -2.22 -6.68 14.69
C ALA A 206 -3.26 -6.75 15.83
N LEU A 207 -3.04 -7.65 16.80
CA LEU A 207 -3.88 -7.77 18.00
C LEU A 207 -3.80 -6.52 18.88
N PHE A 208 -2.60 -5.99 19.12
CA PHE A 208 -2.43 -4.74 19.86
C PHE A 208 -3.24 -3.61 19.22
N LEU A 209 -3.08 -3.40 17.91
CA LEU A 209 -3.80 -2.36 17.17
C LEU A 209 -5.32 -2.58 17.15
N ALA A 210 -5.78 -3.82 17.18
CA ALA A 210 -7.19 -4.19 17.23
C ALA A 210 -7.80 -4.15 18.65
N SER A 211 -6.97 -4.02 19.69
CA SER A 211 -7.41 -4.08 21.10
C SER A 211 -7.61 -2.70 21.74
N PRO A 212 -8.25 -2.60 22.92
CA PRO A 212 -8.30 -1.37 23.70
C PRO A 212 -6.92 -0.79 24.07
N ALA A 213 -5.85 -1.60 24.08
CA ALA A 213 -4.50 -1.13 24.41
C ALA A 213 -3.98 -0.05 23.43
N SER A 214 -4.54 0.03 22.23
CA SER A 214 -4.23 1.07 21.23
C SER A 214 -5.23 2.24 21.22
N ALA A 215 -6.08 2.39 22.26
CA ALA A 215 -7.17 3.38 22.25
C ALA A 215 -6.72 4.84 22.04
N TYR A 216 -5.49 5.19 22.43
CA TYR A 216 -4.91 6.53 22.23
C TYR A 216 -3.94 6.61 21.05
N LEU A 217 -3.88 5.58 20.20
CA LEU A 217 -2.95 5.49 19.09
C LEU A 217 -3.73 5.59 17.77
N THR A 218 -3.53 6.69 17.02
CA THR A 218 -4.15 6.92 15.71
C THR A 218 -3.20 7.67 14.79
N GLY A 219 -3.33 7.48 13.48
CA GLY A 219 -2.49 8.10 12.45
C GLY A 219 -1.09 7.51 12.34
N GLN A 220 -0.78 6.43 13.05
CA GLN A 220 0.55 5.85 13.09
C GLN A 220 0.77 4.83 11.98
N GLN A 221 1.97 4.83 11.41
CA GLN A 221 2.45 3.78 10.51
C GLN A 221 3.59 3.07 11.23
N ILE A 222 3.34 1.86 11.72
CA ILE A 222 4.27 1.12 12.58
C ILE A 222 5.04 0.10 11.75
N THR A 223 6.36 0.25 11.73
CA THR A 223 7.27 -0.65 11.03
C THR A 223 7.46 -1.96 11.78
N ILE A 224 7.44 -3.07 11.04
CA ILE A 224 7.83 -4.39 11.53
C ILE A 224 8.61 -5.09 10.43
N ASP A 225 9.94 -5.11 10.51
CA ASP A 225 10.79 -5.47 9.37
C ASP A 225 12.11 -6.14 9.75
N GLY A 226 12.27 -6.57 11.01
CA GLY A 226 13.52 -7.17 11.48
C GLY A 226 14.72 -6.21 11.49
N GLY A 227 14.47 -4.89 11.40
CA GLY A 227 15.49 -3.84 11.31
C GLY A 227 15.96 -3.55 9.89
N TRP A 228 15.34 -4.13 8.85
CA TRP A 228 15.76 -3.97 7.45
C TRP A 228 15.93 -2.49 7.04
N THR A 229 15.00 -1.63 7.45
CA THR A 229 15.03 -0.20 7.13
C THR A 229 16.12 0.58 7.86
N LEU A 230 16.72 0.03 8.92
CA LEU A 230 17.84 0.64 9.63
C LEU A 230 19.16 0.49 8.87
N GLY A 231 19.28 -0.54 8.03
CA GLY A 231 20.50 -0.89 7.30
C GLY A 231 21.13 -2.19 7.79
N VAL A 232 22.34 -2.47 7.28
CA VAL A 232 23.13 -3.66 7.64
C VAL A 232 23.99 -3.32 8.85
N ALA A 233 23.96 -4.16 9.88
CA ALA A 233 24.71 -3.95 11.14
C ALA A 233 26.03 -4.74 11.18
N ASP A 234 26.03 -5.98 10.68
CA ASP A 234 27.14 -6.93 10.69
C ASP A 234 27.17 -7.83 9.44
#